data_AF-A0A5C3NKE1-F1
#
_entry.id   AF-A0A5C3NKE1-F1
#
_cell.length_a   1.000
_cell.length_b   1.000
_cell.length_c   1.000
_cell.angle_alpha   90.00
_cell.angle_beta   90.00
_cell.angle_gamma   90.00
#
_symmetry.space_group_name_H-M   'P 1'
#
loop_
_entity.id
_entity.type
_entity.pdbx_description
1 polymer ?
#
loop_
_entity_poly.entity_id
_entity_poly.type
_entity_poly.pdbx_seq_one_letter_code
_entity_poly.pdbx_strand_id
1 'polypeptide(L)'
;MASTSPPFYILVSQSTLTNDTHANLSSALNHPVIQYQYADDSPLSLLPETEGEHVLVLDWDPLAIGVAPTGRSLSQHLTVTGVKVTDAPGAGAADEEDKKNDRMYILETTVEPAPSAQNGLGGDEKDALSVLTKFKEMNTALHRALDYPDFSALRTPQPPAAILKHR
;
A
#
# COMPACT_ATOMS: atom_id res chain seq x y z
N MET A 1 13.35 -12.94 -19.58
CA MET A 1 12.95 -12.10 -20.72
C MET A 1 11.77 -11.27 -20.24
N ALA A 2 11.75 -9.95 -20.49
CA ALA A 2 10.56 -9.16 -20.20
C ALA A 2 9.49 -9.56 -21.23
N SER A 3 8.32 -9.98 -20.76
CA SER A 3 7.20 -10.27 -21.66
C SER A 3 6.72 -8.95 -22.27
N THR A 4 6.54 -8.92 -23.59
CA THR A 4 5.92 -7.78 -24.30
C THR A 4 4.41 -7.74 -24.10
N SER A 5 3.82 -8.80 -23.54
CA SER A 5 2.41 -8.85 -23.18
C SER A 5 2.12 -8.04 -21.91
N PRO A 6 0.98 -7.33 -21.88
CA PRO A 6 0.62 -6.48 -20.75
C PRO A 6 0.41 -7.30 -19.46
N PRO A 7 0.58 -6.70 -18.28
CA PRO A 7 0.38 -7.36 -16.99
C PRO A 7 -1.01 -7.97 -16.86
N PHE A 8 -1.09 -9.29 -16.70
CA PHE A 8 -2.38 -10.00 -16.62
C PHE A 8 -2.77 -10.39 -15.19
N TYR A 9 -1.80 -10.82 -14.39
CA TYR A 9 -2.03 -11.26 -13.02
C TYR A 9 -1.83 -10.09 -12.05
N ILE A 10 -2.90 -9.36 -11.78
CA ILE A 10 -2.88 -8.21 -10.86
C ILE A 10 -3.70 -8.53 -9.62
N LEU A 11 -3.12 -8.25 -8.44
CA LEU A 11 -3.75 -8.38 -7.14
C LEU A 11 -3.63 -7.07 -6.37
N VAL A 12 -4.61 -6.79 -5.51
CA VAL A 12 -4.55 -5.71 -4.54
C VAL A 12 -4.46 -6.31 -3.15
N SER A 13 -3.39 -6.00 -2.45
CA SER A 13 -3.17 -6.34 -1.04
C SER A 13 -3.69 -5.17 -0.20
N GLN A 14 -4.86 -5.35 0.41
CA GLN A 14 -5.50 -4.32 1.23
C GLN A 14 -5.18 -4.55 2.70
N SER A 15 -4.46 -3.60 3.30
CA SER A 15 -4.21 -3.56 4.74
C SER A 15 -5.08 -2.50 5.40
N THR A 16 -5.83 -2.91 6.43
CA THR A 16 -6.50 -1.98 7.34
C THR A 16 -5.54 -1.62 8.46
N LEU A 17 -5.40 -0.33 8.75
CA LEU A 17 -4.54 0.13 9.83
C LEU A 17 -5.35 0.07 11.14
N THR A 18 -5.32 -1.05 11.83
CA THR A 18 -5.94 -1.18 13.16
C THR A 18 -4.89 -0.98 14.25
N ASN A 19 -5.17 -0.11 15.22
CA ASN A 19 -4.28 0.32 16.31
C ASN A 19 -3.97 -0.75 17.38
N ASP A 20 -4.23 -2.04 17.11
CA ASP A 20 -3.93 -3.10 18.06
C ASP A 20 -2.47 -3.52 17.92
N THR A 21 -1.68 -3.24 18.97
CA THR A 21 -0.25 -3.59 19.08
C THR A 21 0.03 -5.11 19.05
N HIS A 22 -1.02 -5.93 19.02
CA HIS A 22 -0.98 -7.39 18.95
C HIS A 22 -1.85 -8.00 17.84
N ALA A 23 -2.54 -7.21 17.03
CA ALA A 23 -3.36 -7.76 15.95
C ALA A 23 -2.51 -8.09 14.73
N ASN A 24 -2.53 -9.36 14.32
CA ASN A 24 -2.07 -9.76 13.00
C ASN A 24 -2.81 -8.92 11.95
N LEU A 25 -2.06 -8.11 11.20
CA LEU A 25 -2.56 -7.37 10.05
C LEU A 25 -3.10 -8.39 9.05
N SER A 26 -4.42 -8.54 8.98
CA SER A 26 -5.04 -9.36 7.95
C SER A 26 -4.97 -8.57 6.64
N SER A 27 -4.04 -8.96 5.77
CA SER A 27 -4.02 -8.45 4.40
C SER A 27 -4.92 -9.32 3.54
N ALA A 28 -5.99 -8.73 3.00
CA ALA A 28 -6.84 -9.40 2.02
C ALA A 28 -6.25 -9.18 0.62
N LEU A 29 -6.08 -10.28 -0.13
CA LEU A 29 -5.73 -10.23 -1.55
C LEU A 29 -7.01 -10.25 -2.37
N ASN A 30 -7.27 -9.17 -3.10
CA ASN A 30 -8.45 -8.99 -3.93
C ASN A 30 -8.07 -8.88 -5.41
N HIS A 31 -8.94 -9.37 -6.28
CA HIS A 31 -8.81 -9.18 -7.73
C HIS A 31 -9.54 -7.89 -8.15
N PRO A 32 -8.83 -6.90 -8.69
CA PRO A 32 -9.47 -5.71 -9.22
C PRO A 32 -10.07 -6.00 -10.61
N VAL A 33 -10.98 -5.14 -11.05
CA VAL A 33 -11.31 -5.03 -12.48
C VAL A 33 -10.11 -4.37 -13.15
N ILE A 34 -9.57 -5.02 -14.19
CA ILE A 34 -8.37 -4.55 -14.89
C ILE A 34 -8.82 -3.85 -16.18
N GLN A 35 -8.41 -2.60 -16.33
CA GLN A 35 -8.56 -1.82 -17.55
C GLN A 35 -7.18 -1.38 -18.04
N TYR A 36 -6.87 -1.69 -19.29
CA TYR A 36 -5.63 -1.23 -19.92
C TYR A 36 -5.89 0.12 -20.57
N GLN A 37 -4.99 1.06 -20.28
CA GLN A 37 -4.99 2.40 -20.85
C GLN A 37 -3.71 2.56 -21.67
N TYR A 38 -3.85 2.95 -22.92
CA TYR A 38 -2.73 3.21 -23.82
C TYR A 38 -2.44 4.71 -23.94
N ALA A 39 -1.32 5.06 -24.56
CA ALA A 39 -0.85 6.44 -24.64
C ALA A 39 -1.76 7.36 -25.49
N ASP A 40 -2.58 6.77 -26.36
CA ASP A 40 -3.55 7.44 -27.22
C ASP A 40 -4.96 7.55 -26.61
N ASP A 41 -5.20 6.90 -25.48
CA ASP A 41 -6.49 6.96 -24.79
C ASP A 41 -6.63 8.25 -23.96
N SER A 42 -7.87 8.74 -23.81
CA SER A 42 -8.16 9.97 -23.07
C SER A 42 -7.88 9.79 -21.57
N PRO A 43 -7.18 10.74 -20.89
CA PRO A 43 -6.91 10.64 -19.45
C PRO A 43 -8.17 10.73 -18.58
N LEU A 44 -9.29 11.19 -19.15
CA LEU A 44 -10.56 11.30 -18.44
C LEU A 44 -11.21 9.93 -18.16
N SER A 45 -10.80 8.86 -18.85
CA SER A 45 -11.29 7.50 -18.57
C SER A 45 -10.77 6.92 -17.27
N LEU A 46 -9.76 7.54 -16.65
CA LEU A 46 -9.20 7.12 -15.37
C LEU A 46 -9.92 7.74 -14.17
N LEU A 47 -10.92 8.59 -14.41
CA LEU A 47 -11.68 9.23 -13.34
C LEU A 47 -12.73 8.25 -12.79
N PRO A 48 -12.92 8.20 -11.46
CA PRO A 48 -14.01 7.43 -10.86
C PRO A 48 -15.37 7.88 -11.43
N GLU A 49 -16.20 6.93 -11.85
CA GLU A 49 -17.54 7.20 -12.37
C GLU A 49 -18.58 7.28 -11.25
N THR A 50 -18.32 6.63 -10.12
CA THR A 50 -19.27 6.52 -9.00
C THR A 50 -18.65 6.88 -7.65
N GLU A 51 -19.48 7.41 -6.74
CA GLU A 51 -19.09 7.65 -5.34
C GLU A 51 -18.84 6.30 -4.65
N GLY A 52 -17.58 5.99 -4.37
CA GLY A 52 -17.15 4.73 -3.76
C GLY A 52 -16.27 3.86 -4.66
N GLU A 53 -16.09 4.24 -5.92
CA GLU A 53 -15.13 3.59 -6.79
C GLU A 53 -13.70 3.95 -6.39
N HIS A 54 -12.83 2.93 -6.37
CA HIS A 54 -11.41 3.10 -6.09
C HIS A 54 -10.59 2.79 -7.33
N VAL A 55 -10.02 3.83 -7.93
CA VAL A 55 -9.15 3.71 -9.09
C VAL A 55 -7.69 3.65 -8.63
N LEU A 56 -7.03 2.58 -9.03
CA LEU A 56 -5.60 2.32 -8.82
C LEU A 56 -4.92 2.23 -10.19
N VAL A 57 -3.77 2.87 -10.34
CA VAL A 57 -3.01 2.91 -11.60
C VAL A 57 -1.70 2.17 -11.40
N LEU A 58 -1.42 1.20 -12.28
CA LEU A 58 -0.13 0.53 -12.39
C LEU A 58 0.57 1.05 -13.64
N ASP A 59 1.59 1.88 -13.46
CA ASP A 59 2.43 2.36 -14.55
C ASP A 59 3.36 1.23 -14.96
N TRP A 60 3.11 0.68 -16.15
CA TRP A 60 3.91 -0.38 -16.74
C TRP A 60 4.40 0.04 -18.13
N ASP A 61 5.72 0.00 -18.32
CA ASP A 61 6.36 0.25 -19.60
C ASP A 61 7.17 -1.00 -20.01
N PRO A 62 6.81 -1.69 -21.12
CA PRO A 62 7.55 -2.85 -21.60
C PRO A 62 8.97 -2.51 -22.07
N LEU A 63 9.24 -1.24 -22.39
CA LEU A 63 10.54 -0.77 -22.88
C LEU A 63 11.48 -0.39 -21.72
N ALA A 64 10.94 -0.13 -20.54
CA ALA A 64 11.70 0.26 -19.34
C ALA A 64 12.32 -0.96 -18.64
N ILE A 65 13.23 -1.65 -19.32
CA ILE A 65 13.91 -2.83 -18.79
C ILE A 65 14.69 -2.48 -17.52
N GLY A 66 14.38 -3.17 -16.42
CA GLY A 66 15.07 -2.99 -15.14
C GLY A 66 14.51 -1.86 -14.27
N VAL A 67 13.49 -1.14 -14.72
CA VAL A 67 12.73 -0.19 -13.90
C VAL A 67 11.58 -0.94 -13.22
N ALA A 68 11.46 -0.79 -11.91
CA ALA A 68 10.33 -1.36 -11.18
C ALA A 68 9.04 -0.61 -11.56
N PRO A 69 7.92 -1.31 -11.80
CA PRO A 69 6.64 -0.66 -12.06
C PRO A 69 6.20 0.15 -10.85
N THR A 70 5.51 1.26 -11.09
CA THR A 70 5.02 2.13 -10.02
C THR A 70 3.51 2.06 -9.92
N GLY A 71 2.99 2.08 -8.70
CA GLY A 71 1.56 2.09 -8.41
C GLY A 71 1.13 3.45 -7.87
N ARG A 72 -0.03 3.93 -8.29
CA ARG A 72 -0.64 5.17 -7.79
C ARG A 72 -2.10 4.93 -7.44
N SER A 73 -2.61 5.74 -6.52
CA SER A 73 -4.04 5.79 -6.23
C SER A 73 -4.61 7.11 -6.73
N LEU A 74 -5.77 7.06 -7.37
CA LEU A 74 -6.61 8.22 -7.66
C LEU A 74 -7.79 8.33 -6.69
N SER A 75 -7.79 7.49 -5.65
CA SER A 75 -8.86 7.40 -4.65
C SER A 75 -8.57 8.28 -3.45
N GLN A 76 -9.62 8.83 -2.82
CA GLN A 76 -9.46 9.67 -1.63
C GLN A 76 -9.07 8.88 -0.38
N HIS A 77 -9.63 7.69 -0.19
CA HIS A 77 -9.49 6.91 1.06
C HIS A 77 -8.63 5.66 0.91
N LEU A 78 -7.97 5.47 -0.23
CA LEU A 78 -7.13 4.31 -0.49
C LEU A 78 -5.78 4.82 -1.02
N THR A 79 -4.68 4.41 -0.39
CA THR A 79 -3.33 4.82 -0.79
C THR A 79 -2.53 3.60 -1.19
N VAL A 80 -1.76 3.71 -2.28
CA VAL A 80 -0.79 2.67 -2.67
C VAL A 80 0.52 2.92 -1.92
N THR A 81 1.01 1.92 -1.21
CA THR A 81 2.29 1.95 -0.48
C THR A 81 3.42 1.32 -1.28
N GLY A 82 3.13 0.43 -2.20
CA GLY A 82 4.16 -0.26 -2.97
C GLY A 82 3.59 -1.16 -4.08
N VAL A 83 4.49 -1.62 -4.95
CA VAL A 83 4.21 -2.64 -5.95
C VAL A 83 5.22 -3.76 -5.80
N LYS A 84 4.72 -4.96 -5.54
CA LYS A 84 5.54 -6.17 -5.47
C LYS A 84 5.35 -6.97 -6.74
N VAL A 85 6.46 -7.39 -7.36
CA VAL A 85 6.46 -8.23 -8.55
C VAL A 85 6.99 -9.61 -8.19
N THR A 86 6.21 -10.64 -8.50
CA THR A 86 6.58 -12.05 -8.27
C THR A 86 6.25 -12.89 -9.50
N ASP A 87 6.72 -14.14 -9.54
CA ASP A 87 6.27 -15.08 -10.56
C ASP A 87 4.82 -15.49 -10.30
N ALA A 88 4.01 -15.55 -11.36
CA ALA A 88 2.63 -16.01 -11.30
C ALA A 88 2.61 -17.54 -11.24
N PRO A 89 2.13 -18.15 -10.13
CA PRO A 89 2.07 -19.60 -10.03
C PRO A 89 1.15 -20.17 -11.11
N GLY A 90 1.66 -21.14 -11.90
CA GLY A 90 0.88 -21.81 -12.94
C GLY A 90 0.80 -21.10 -14.30
N ALA A 91 1.34 -19.87 -14.43
CA ALA A 91 1.34 -19.16 -15.72
C ALA A 91 2.29 -19.78 -16.76
N GLY A 92 3.48 -20.22 -16.33
CA GLY A 92 4.49 -20.81 -17.21
C GLY A 92 4.18 -22.23 -17.74
N ALA A 93 3.01 -22.78 -17.42
CA ALA A 93 2.55 -24.09 -17.90
C ALA A 93 1.48 -23.99 -19.02
N ALA A 94 1.07 -22.78 -19.39
CA ALA A 94 0.11 -22.56 -20.47
C ALA A 94 0.73 -22.83 -21.85
N ASP A 95 -0.06 -23.40 -22.76
CA ASP A 95 0.33 -23.70 -24.15
C ASP A 95 0.84 -22.44 -24.88
N GLU A 96 1.77 -22.62 -25.83
CA GLU A 96 2.50 -21.53 -26.48
C GLU A 96 1.63 -20.50 -27.23
N GLU A 97 0.36 -20.83 -27.51
CA GLU A 97 -0.59 -19.95 -28.20
C GLU A 97 -1.18 -18.84 -27.29
N ASP A 98 -1.15 -19.00 -25.97
CA ASP A 98 -1.72 -18.05 -24.98
C ASP A 98 -0.65 -17.55 -23.98
N LYS A 99 0.55 -17.20 -24.46
CA LYS A 99 1.64 -16.66 -23.63
C LYS A 99 1.30 -15.28 -23.04
N LYS A 100 0.57 -15.29 -21.94
CA LYS A 100 0.35 -14.15 -21.06
C LYS A 100 1.64 -13.80 -20.30
N ASN A 101 1.66 -12.64 -19.68
CA ASN A 101 2.78 -12.23 -18.84
C ASN A 101 2.88 -13.17 -17.62
N ASP A 102 4.01 -13.85 -17.47
CA ASP A 102 4.27 -14.82 -16.38
C ASP A 102 4.48 -14.16 -15.01
N ARG A 103 4.43 -12.83 -14.93
CA ARG A 103 4.59 -12.07 -13.69
C ARG A 103 3.26 -11.71 -13.07
N MET A 104 3.23 -11.78 -11.75
CA MET A 104 2.18 -11.30 -10.88
C MET A 104 2.59 -9.98 -10.26
N TYR A 105 1.67 -9.01 -10.28
CA TYR A 105 1.86 -7.68 -9.75
C TYR A 105 0.89 -7.50 -8.58
N ILE A 106 1.43 -7.18 -7.40
CA ILE A 106 0.66 -7.00 -6.18
C ILE A 106 0.77 -5.53 -5.79
N LEU A 107 -0.34 -4.81 -5.89
CA LEU A 107 -0.50 -3.43 -5.41
C LEU A 107 -0.73 -3.49 -3.91
N GLU A 108 0.24 -3.01 -3.13
CA GLU A 108 0.10 -2.90 -1.68
C GLU A 108 -0.62 -1.59 -1.35
N THR A 109 -1.72 -1.70 -0.62
CA THR A 109 -2.59 -0.56 -0.34
C THR A 109 -2.97 -0.49 1.14
N THR A 110 -3.19 0.73 1.60
CA THR A 110 -3.71 1.04 2.92
C THR A 110 -4.99 1.87 2.78
N VAL A 111 -6.01 1.50 3.56
CA VAL A 111 -7.27 2.24 3.63
C VAL A 111 -7.17 3.27 4.74
N GLU A 112 -7.53 4.52 4.45
CA GLU A 112 -7.73 5.54 5.48
C GLU A 112 -9.00 5.20 6.26
N PRO A 113 -8.95 5.04 7.59
CA PRO A 113 -10.16 4.89 8.36
C PRO A 113 -11.01 6.16 8.24
N ALA A 114 -12.26 6.00 7.81
CA ALA A 114 -13.19 7.11 7.68
C ALA A 114 -13.24 7.89 9.02
N PRO A 115 -13.25 9.24 8.99
CA PRO A 115 -13.49 10.00 10.20
C PRO A 115 -14.87 9.59 10.71
N SER A 116 -14.93 8.99 11.90
CA SER A 116 -16.19 8.65 12.53
C SER A 116 -17.04 9.92 12.58
N ALA A 117 -18.10 9.96 11.78
CA ALA A 117 -19.09 11.01 11.79
C ALA A 117 -19.90 10.92 13.10
N GLN A 118 -19.26 11.27 14.22
CA GLN A 118 -19.97 11.62 15.44
C GLN A 118 -20.31 13.11 15.35
N ASN A 119 -21.45 13.37 14.73
CA ASN A 119 -22.14 14.64 14.84
C ASN A 119 -22.29 15.04 16.30
N GLY A 120 -21.74 16.21 16.63
CA GLY A 120 -22.34 17.21 17.49
C GLY A 120 -22.46 16.89 18.99
N LEU A 121 -21.80 17.73 19.79
CA LEU A 121 -22.00 17.94 21.24
C LEU A 121 -21.19 17.01 22.16
N GLY A 122 -19.90 17.31 22.28
CA GLY A 122 -19.16 17.06 23.52
C GLY A 122 -17.75 16.53 23.36
N GLY A 123 -16.76 17.43 23.45
CA GLY A 123 -15.42 17.10 23.96
C GLY A 123 -14.28 17.47 23.03
N ASP A 124 -13.71 18.66 23.25
CA ASP A 124 -12.42 19.11 22.71
C ASP A 124 -11.31 18.04 22.90
N GLU A 125 -11.39 17.24 23.97
CA GLU A 125 -10.51 16.09 24.22
C GLU A 125 -10.74 14.89 23.28
N LYS A 126 -11.98 14.60 22.88
CA LYS A 126 -12.27 13.50 21.92
C LYS A 126 -11.76 13.85 20.53
N ASP A 127 -11.90 15.12 20.14
CA ASP A 127 -11.32 15.62 18.90
C ASP A 127 -9.79 15.54 18.96
N ALA A 128 -9.15 15.97 20.06
CA ALA A 128 -7.70 15.86 20.23
C ALA A 128 -7.19 14.40 20.17
N LEU A 129 -7.89 13.46 20.81
CA LEU A 129 -7.54 12.04 20.76
C LEU A 129 -7.73 11.43 19.37
N SER A 130 -8.79 11.83 18.65
CA SER A 130 -9.03 11.38 17.27
C SER A 130 -7.95 11.89 16.31
N VAL A 131 -7.55 13.16 16.44
CA VAL A 131 -6.46 13.77 15.68
C VAL A 131 -5.13 13.07 15.99
N LEU A 132 -4.86 12.77 17.27
CA LEU A 132 -3.65 12.05 17.65
C LEU A 132 -3.62 10.62 17.11
N THR A 133 -4.78 9.96 17.09
CA THR A 133 -4.92 8.59 16.54
C THR A 133 -4.65 8.60 15.05
N LYS A 134 -5.29 9.51 14.31
CA LYS A 134 -5.04 9.73 12.88
C LYS A 134 -3.57 10.05 12.59
N PHE A 135 -2.96 10.91 13.40
CA PHE A 135 -1.54 11.27 13.24
C PHE A 135 -0.61 10.05 13.42
N LYS A 136 -0.87 9.20 14.42
CA LYS A 136 -0.09 7.97 14.64
C LYS A 136 -0.27 6.97 13.51
N GLU A 137 -1.49 6.83 13.01
CA GLU A 137 -1.82 5.98 11.88
C GLU A 137 -1.08 6.43 10.61
N MET A 138 -1.20 7.71 10.27
CA MET A 138 -0.49 8.30 9.12
C MET A 138 1.03 8.14 9.26
N ASN A 139 1.59 8.40 10.44
CA ASN A 139 3.02 8.19 10.66
C ASN A 139 3.43 6.72 10.50
N THR A 140 2.61 5.78 10.94
CA THR A 140 2.88 4.35 10.75
C THR A 140 2.88 3.99 9.26
N ALA A 141 1.91 4.51 8.50
CA ALA A 141 1.85 4.32 7.05
C ALA A 141 3.07 4.95 6.34
N LEU A 142 3.46 6.16 6.74
CA LEU A 142 4.64 6.85 6.20
C LEU A 142 5.94 6.10 6.50
N HIS A 143 6.10 5.58 7.71
CA HIS A 143 7.27 4.78 8.07
C HIS A 143 7.39 3.52 7.21
N ARG A 144 6.27 2.88 6.85
CA ARG A 144 6.25 1.75 5.92
C ARG A 144 6.57 2.15 4.48
N ALA A 145 5.98 3.24 3.99
CA ALA A 145 6.18 3.69 2.62
C ALA A 145 7.62 4.18 2.35
N LEU A 146 8.31 4.66 3.40
CA LEU A 146 9.66 5.22 3.28
C LEU A 146 10.77 4.24 3.69
N ASP A 147 10.46 2.95 3.88
CA ASP A 147 11.42 1.90 4.28
C ASP A 147 12.34 2.35 5.44
N TYR A 148 11.81 3.08 6.44
CA TYR A 148 12.62 3.45 7.58
C TYR A 148 12.91 2.20 8.42
N PRO A 149 14.18 1.77 8.58
CA PRO A 149 14.51 0.68 9.47
C PRO A 149 14.11 1.05 10.90
N ASP A 150 13.60 0.07 11.65
CA ASP A 150 13.15 0.27 13.02
C ASP A 150 14.36 0.58 13.93
N PHE A 151 14.62 1.88 14.15
CA PHE A 151 15.71 2.37 15.00
C PHE A 151 15.53 1.98 16.47
N SER A 152 14.42 1.33 16.83
CA SER A 152 14.21 0.71 18.15
C SER A 152 15.32 -0.30 18.49
N ALA A 153 15.88 -0.98 17.48
CA ALA A 153 17.02 -1.90 17.64
C ALA A 153 18.37 -1.19 17.84
N LEU A 154 18.45 0.13 17.58
CA LEU A 154 19.66 0.95 17.75
C LEU A 154 19.69 1.69 19.10
N ARG A 155 18.72 1.46 19.98
CA ARG A 155 18.88 1.79 21.40
C ARG A 155 19.96 0.88 21.98
N THR A 156 21.19 1.36 21.95
CA THR A 156 22.27 0.87 22.81
C THR A 156 21.74 0.84 24.25
N PRO A 157 21.87 -0.28 24.99
CA PRO A 157 21.53 -0.30 26.40
C PRO A 157 22.38 0.77 27.09
N GLN A 158 21.69 1.77 27.65
CA GLN A 158 22.30 2.78 28.50
C GLN A 158 23.03 2.04 29.63
N PRO A 159 24.36 2.21 29.79
CA PRO A 159 25.07 1.55 30.87
C PRO A 159 24.50 1.99 32.22
N PRO A 160 24.38 1.08 33.20
CA PRO A 160 23.83 1.42 34.51
C PRO A 160 24.66 2.53 35.14
N ALA A 161 23.98 3.56 35.65
CA ALA A 161 24.61 4.68 36.33
C ALA A 161 25.50 4.16 37.47
N ALA A 162 26.79 4.47 37.42
CA ALA A 162 27.72 4.14 38.49
C ALA A 162 27.29 4.86 39.77
N ILE A 163 26.91 4.09 40.79
CA ILE A 163 26.63 4.60 42.13
C ILE A 163 27.96 5.06 42.73
N LEU A 164 28.18 6.37 42.75
CA LEU A 164 29.30 7.01 43.41
C LEU A 164 29.12 6.86 44.94
N LYS A 165 29.83 5.90 45.55
CA LYS A 165 29.92 5.82 47.01
C LYS A 165 30.89 6.89 47.50
N HIS A 166 30.36 7.99 48.03
CA HIS A 166 31.15 8.90 48.85
C HIS A 166 31.58 8.19 50.13
N ARG A 167 32.89 8.21 50.38
CA ARG A 167 33.52 7.89 51.66
C ARG A 167 33.82 9.18 52.40
#